data_AF-A0A8H6KMX7-F1
#
_entry.id   AF-A0A8H6KMX7-F1
#
_cell.length_a   1.000
_cell.length_b   1.000
_cell.length_c   1.000
_cell.angle_alpha   90.00
_cell.angle_beta   90.00
_cell.angle_gamma   90.00
#
_symmetry.space_group_name_H-M   'P 1'
#
loop_
_entity.id
_entity.type
_entity.pdbx_description
1 polymer ?
#
loop_
_entity_poly.entity_id
_entity_poly.type
_entity_poly.pdbx_seq_one_letter_code
_entity_poly.pdbx_strand_id
1 'polypeptide(L)'
;MAALARPLGLRLSLPAAAARSPLRLFTTSSRLGYAAPKTKNPSSSSSTMPKDLASKIVKLTTAQAKSKPPTPREELIRKLAAKGTPTTLYESASHFWMKTSAWAACLMFYGYAGINYYFTILHPPPELATWVGPAWAVICAATAGFGSYFLAAVFGIVRSVRAVPTASIAKNLLPAAARADLTPVHLEFTVKRLLPGKAKKIIVAPGRVTLPYSIFAAARAPAVASKQSAKSLREKKAEWEYDKNHLMTVPFRHAGQGMKAAWYGIQRALTRSGFVKVKAGDSNLKLDVHSGWALEDGRVLDQLCKVSGPGAAKK
;
A
#
# COMPACT_ATOMS: atom_id res chain seq x y z
N MET A 1 44.44 -50.57 -25.08
CA MET A 1 45.86 -50.40 -24.70
C MET A 1 45.99 -49.14 -23.87
N ALA A 2 46.38 -49.30 -22.60
CA ALA A 2 46.78 -48.30 -21.57
C ALA A 2 45.79 -47.16 -21.23
N ALA A 3 45.13 -47.07 -20.06
CA ALA A 3 45.50 -47.17 -18.65
C ALA A 3 46.15 -45.90 -18.03
N LEU A 4 45.59 -45.49 -16.88
CA LEU A 4 46.21 -44.75 -15.75
C LEU A 4 46.40 -43.22 -15.94
N ALA A 5 46.23 -42.32 -14.97
CA ALA A 5 46.12 -42.41 -13.52
C ALA A 5 45.47 -41.14 -12.91
N ARG A 6 44.86 -41.29 -11.73
CA ARG A 6 44.67 -40.23 -10.72
C ARG A 6 45.99 -39.98 -9.96
N PRO A 7 46.17 -38.80 -9.36
CA PRO A 7 46.28 -38.71 -7.89
C PRO A 7 45.42 -37.53 -7.36
N LEU A 8 44.74 -37.51 -6.20
CA LEU A 8 45.05 -37.80 -4.79
C LEU A 8 46.12 -36.87 -4.15
N GLY A 9 45.66 -36.06 -3.18
CA GLY A 9 46.46 -35.24 -2.26
C GLY A 9 46.34 -33.74 -2.57
N LEU A 10 46.11 -32.80 -1.65
CA LEU A 10 46.30 -32.77 -0.20
C LEU A 10 45.22 -31.94 0.47
N ARG A 11 44.81 -32.39 1.67
CA ARG A 11 44.17 -31.56 2.69
C ARG A 11 45.20 -30.59 3.27
N LEU A 12 44.83 -29.32 3.39
CA LEU A 12 45.45 -28.37 4.31
C LEU A 12 44.34 -27.75 5.16
N SER A 13 44.13 -28.37 6.32
CA SER A 13 43.46 -27.77 7.47
C SER A 13 44.46 -26.85 8.16
N LEU A 14 44.12 -25.56 8.32
CA LEU A 14 44.73 -24.69 9.33
C LEU A 14 43.65 -24.10 10.25
N PRO A 15 44.02 -23.82 11.52
CA PRO A 15 43.08 -23.62 12.62
C PRO A 15 42.70 -22.15 12.86
N ALA A 16 41.59 -22.02 13.59
CA ALA A 16 41.18 -20.95 14.49
C ALA A 16 41.95 -19.61 14.49
N ALA A 17 41.23 -18.54 14.15
CA ALA A 17 41.45 -17.21 14.73
C ALA A 17 40.15 -16.41 14.82
N ALA A 18 39.71 -16.21 16.07
CA ALA A 18 38.89 -15.11 16.59
C ALA A 18 37.66 -14.65 15.79
N ALA A 19 36.49 -15.02 16.31
CA ALA A 19 35.25 -14.29 16.12
C ALA A 19 35.42 -12.83 16.56
N ARG A 20 35.63 -11.91 15.60
CA ARG A 20 35.55 -10.47 15.82
C ARG A 20 34.15 -10.00 15.48
N SER A 21 33.40 -9.72 16.55
CA SER A 21 32.14 -9.01 16.58
C SER A 21 32.17 -7.74 15.71
N PRO A 22 31.23 -7.50 14.79
CA PRO A 22 31.02 -6.16 14.28
C PRO A 22 30.39 -5.32 15.39
N LEU A 23 31.13 -4.28 15.78
CA LEU A 23 30.74 -3.21 16.68
C LEU A 23 29.34 -2.68 16.32
N ARG A 24 28.39 -2.91 17.22
CA ARG A 24 27.07 -2.28 17.23
C ARG A 24 27.25 -0.81 17.62
N LEU A 25 27.37 0.08 16.65
CA LEU A 25 27.15 1.51 16.84
C LEU A 25 25.68 1.82 16.54
N PHE A 26 24.80 1.45 17.48
CA PHE A 26 23.49 2.06 17.62
C PHE A 26 23.48 2.81 18.95
N THR A 27 23.76 4.11 18.86
CA THR A 27 23.44 5.09 19.88
C THR A 27 21.94 5.00 20.16
N THR A 28 21.63 4.58 21.37
CA THR A 28 20.30 4.55 21.96
C THR A 28 20.09 5.87 22.68
N SER A 29 19.03 6.61 22.34
CA SER A 29 18.43 7.61 23.22
C SER A 29 17.02 7.15 23.55
N SER A 30 16.96 6.22 24.50
CA SER A 30 15.75 5.79 25.18
C SER A 30 15.25 6.93 26.07
N ARG A 31 14.06 7.46 25.78
CA ARG A 31 13.20 8.05 26.83
C ARG A 31 12.12 7.03 27.18
N LEU A 32 12.46 6.16 28.14
CA LEU A 32 11.51 5.34 28.87
C LEU A 32 10.71 6.27 29.81
N GLY A 33 9.43 6.45 29.52
CA GLY A 33 8.44 6.86 30.50
C GLY A 33 7.88 5.61 31.17
N TYR A 34 8.35 5.33 32.39
CA TYR A 34 7.80 4.31 33.27
C TYR A 34 6.38 4.72 33.70
N ALA A 35 5.37 3.94 33.34
CA ALA A 35 4.04 4.00 33.96
C ALA A 35 3.78 2.64 34.64
N ALA A 36 3.70 2.68 35.96
CA ALA A 36 3.50 1.51 36.81
C ALA A 36 2.08 0.91 36.62
N PRO A 37 1.95 -0.42 36.44
CA PRO A 37 0.67 -1.08 36.56
C PRO A 37 0.32 -1.28 38.05
N LYS A 38 -0.81 -0.72 38.50
CA LYS A 38 -1.38 -1.02 39.82
C LYS A 38 -1.92 -2.45 39.83
N THR A 39 -1.21 -3.32 40.53
CA THR A 39 -1.66 -4.63 41.01
C THR A 39 -2.75 -4.43 42.07
N LYS A 40 -3.95 -4.99 41.83
CA LYS A 40 -4.92 -5.28 42.89
C LYS A 40 -5.17 -6.78 42.87
N ASN A 41 -4.67 -7.45 43.90
CA ASN A 41 -4.95 -8.86 44.18
C ASN A 41 -6.29 -9.00 44.93
N PRO A 42 -6.87 -10.21 44.93
CA PRO A 42 -8.29 -10.45 45.20
C PRO A 42 -8.57 -10.65 46.70
N SER A 43 -9.76 -10.27 47.15
CA SER A 43 -10.29 -10.66 48.47
C SER A 43 -11.39 -11.70 48.32
N SER A 44 -11.15 -12.85 48.93
CA SER A 44 -12.08 -13.92 49.26
C SER A 44 -13.18 -13.47 50.22
N SER A 45 -14.42 -13.97 50.04
CA SER A 45 -15.26 -14.49 51.15
C SER A 45 -16.60 -15.06 50.65
N SER A 46 -16.91 -16.25 51.18
CA SER A 46 -18.23 -16.85 51.52
C SER A 46 -19.37 -16.83 50.50
N SER A 47 -19.82 -17.99 49.98
CA SER A 47 -20.77 -18.91 50.64
C SER A 47 -22.18 -18.33 50.81
N THR A 48 -23.10 -18.66 49.89
CA THR A 48 -24.41 -19.25 50.22
C THR A 48 -25.06 -19.85 48.96
N MET A 49 -25.38 -21.15 48.99
CA MET A 49 -26.43 -21.73 48.14
C MET A 49 -27.80 -21.26 48.64
N PRO A 50 -28.84 -21.24 47.80
CA PRO A 50 -29.78 -22.36 47.89
C PRO A 50 -30.24 -22.93 46.54
N LYS A 51 -30.88 -24.08 46.72
CA LYS A 51 -31.18 -25.17 45.82
C LYS A 51 -32.54 -24.99 45.10
N ASP A 52 -32.63 -25.62 43.93
CA ASP A 52 -33.81 -26.14 43.22
C ASP A 52 -35.00 -25.22 42.93
N LEU A 53 -35.34 -25.12 41.63
CA LEU A 53 -36.63 -25.63 41.12
C LEU A 53 -36.64 -25.62 39.56
N ALA A 54 -36.70 -26.84 39.03
CA ALA A 54 -37.52 -27.27 37.91
C ALA A 54 -37.52 -26.49 36.56
N SER A 55 -36.87 -27.11 35.59
CA SER A 55 -37.50 -27.62 34.36
C SER A 55 -38.34 -26.65 33.50
N LYS A 56 -37.71 -26.10 32.43
CA LYS A 56 -38.41 -25.99 31.14
C LYS A 56 -37.44 -26.18 29.96
N ILE A 57 -37.29 -27.43 29.57
CA ILE A 57 -36.77 -27.83 28.27
C ILE A 57 -37.78 -27.35 27.23
N VAL A 58 -37.50 -26.21 26.59
CA VAL A 58 -38.12 -25.89 25.31
C VAL A 58 -37.21 -26.45 24.24
N LYS A 59 -37.54 -27.67 23.79
CA LYS A 59 -37.17 -28.16 22.46
C LYS A 59 -37.77 -27.17 21.46
N LEU A 60 -36.97 -26.23 20.94
CA LEU A 60 -37.30 -25.61 19.67
C LEU A 60 -36.61 -26.42 18.58
N THR A 61 -37.43 -27.28 18.01
CA THR A 61 -37.20 -28.08 16.82
C THR A 61 -36.59 -27.24 15.71
N THR A 62 -35.55 -27.80 15.12
CA THR A 62 -34.96 -27.49 13.82
C THR A 62 -35.91 -26.78 12.85
N ALA A 63 -35.63 -25.52 12.57
CA ALA A 63 -35.74 -24.99 11.23
C ALA A 63 -34.33 -24.65 10.77
N GLN A 64 -33.59 -25.68 10.33
CA GLN A 64 -32.52 -25.49 9.36
C GLN A 64 -33.18 -24.86 8.14
N ALA A 65 -33.23 -23.52 8.10
CA ALA A 65 -33.28 -22.81 6.85
C ALA A 65 -32.13 -23.39 6.05
N LYS A 66 -32.44 -24.10 4.95
CA LYS A 66 -31.48 -24.53 3.95
C LYS A 66 -30.70 -23.28 3.55
N SER A 67 -29.56 -23.05 4.21
CA SER A 67 -28.70 -21.95 3.88
C SER A 67 -28.22 -22.25 2.49
N LYS A 68 -28.60 -21.37 1.56
CA LYS A 68 -28.02 -21.30 0.23
C LYS A 68 -26.51 -21.52 0.39
N PRO A 69 -25.87 -22.41 -0.41
CA PRO A 69 -24.45 -22.67 -0.27
C PRO A 69 -23.73 -21.32 -0.20
N PRO A 70 -22.90 -21.10 0.85
CA PRO A 70 -22.32 -19.79 1.09
C PRO A 70 -21.59 -19.36 -0.17
N THR A 71 -21.89 -18.15 -0.63
CA THR A 71 -21.18 -17.64 -1.79
C THR A 71 -19.68 -17.58 -1.44
N PRO A 72 -18.75 -17.82 -2.39
CA PRO A 72 -17.30 -17.82 -2.11
C PRO A 72 -16.83 -16.51 -1.45
N ARG A 73 -17.59 -15.42 -1.66
CA ARG A 73 -17.42 -14.13 -0.99
C ARG A 73 -17.71 -14.20 0.52
N GLU A 74 -18.80 -14.84 0.94
CA GLU A 74 -19.20 -14.95 2.34
C GLU A 74 -18.24 -15.83 3.15
N GLU A 75 -17.73 -16.92 2.57
CA GLU A 75 -16.71 -17.75 3.21
C GLU A 75 -15.40 -16.98 3.44
N LEU A 76 -14.98 -16.19 2.46
CA LEU A 76 -13.80 -15.37 2.55
C LEU A 76 -13.98 -14.29 3.63
N ILE A 77 -15.14 -13.63 3.67
CA ILE A 77 -15.48 -12.66 4.72
C ILE A 77 -15.41 -13.32 6.11
N ARG A 78 -15.93 -14.53 6.28
CA ARG A 78 -15.84 -15.28 7.54
C ARG A 78 -14.40 -15.63 7.90
N LYS A 79 -13.58 -16.08 6.94
CA LYS A 79 -12.15 -16.37 7.15
C LYS A 79 -11.36 -15.12 7.55
N LEU A 80 -11.66 -13.98 6.95
CA LEU A 80 -11.04 -12.70 7.31
C LEU A 80 -11.51 -12.19 8.67
N ALA A 81 -12.79 -12.34 9.00
CA ALA A 81 -13.34 -11.97 10.31
C ALA A 81 -12.76 -12.83 11.45
N ALA A 82 -12.66 -14.15 11.23
CA ALA A 82 -12.14 -15.10 12.21
C ALA A 82 -10.67 -14.86 12.57
N LYS A 83 -9.89 -14.25 11.66
CA LYS A 83 -8.46 -13.99 11.87
C LYS A 83 -8.18 -12.96 12.95
N GLY A 84 -9.17 -12.14 13.34
CA GLY A 84 -9.09 -11.13 14.41
C GLY A 84 -8.09 -9.98 14.18
N THR A 85 -7.16 -10.15 13.25
CA THR A 85 -6.07 -9.23 12.91
C THR A 85 -6.33 -8.55 11.57
N PRO A 86 -6.01 -7.24 11.44
CA PRO A 86 -6.21 -6.51 10.19
C PRO A 86 -5.31 -7.10 9.10
N THR A 87 -5.91 -7.54 8.00
CA THR A 87 -5.18 -8.17 6.88
C THR A 87 -5.00 -7.18 5.74
N THR A 88 -3.74 -6.94 5.34
CA THR A 88 -3.43 -6.09 4.18
C THR A 88 -3.79 -6.83 2.90
N LEU A 89 -4.79 -6.32 2.18
CA LEU A 89 -5.23 -6.87 0.89
C LEU A 89 -4.45 -6.28 -0.29
N TYR A 90 -3.98 -5.05 -0.13
CA TYR A 90 -3.22 -4.34 -1.15
C TYR A 90 -2.28 -3.35 -0.50
N GLU A 91 -1.08 -3.23 -1.07
CA GLU A 91 -0.08 -2.23 -0.73
C GLU A 91 0.57 -1.68 -1.99
N SER A 92 0.52 -0.36 -2.17
CA SER A 92 1.17 0.31 -3.29
C SER A 92 2.68 0.48 -3.07
N ALA A 93 3.50 0.25 -4.10
CA ALA A 93 4.92 0.61 -4.02
C ALA A 93 5.15 2.12 -3.86
N SER A 94 6.38 2.49 -3.55
CA SER A 94 6.74 3.88 -3.30
C SER A 94 6.49 4.75 -4.55
N HIS A 95 5.66 5.78 -4.37
CA HIS A 95 5.42 6.80 -5.40
C HIS A 95 6.29 8.04 -5.16
N PHE A 96 7.38 7.91 -4.39
CA PHE A 96 8.20 9.04 -3.96
C PHE A 96 8.66 9.88 -5.16
N TRP A 97 9.30 9.25 -6.15
CA TRP A 97 9.81 9.93 -7.33
C TRP A 97 8.72 10.63 -8.15
N MET A 98 7.55 10.02 -8.27
CA MET A 98 6.39 10.62 -8.96
C MET A 98 5.87 11.85 -8.21
N LYS A 99 5.87 11.82 -6.87
CA LYS A 99 5.47 12.97 -6.04
C LYS A 99 6.48 14.10 -6.12
N THR A 100 7.76 13.76 -6.01
CA THR A 100 8.85 14.73 -6.03
C THR A 100 8.91 15.43 -7.39
N SER A 101 8.77 14.70 -8.49
CA SER A 101 8.75 15.29 -9.83
C SER A 101 7.53 16.18 -10.05
N ALA A 102 6.34 15.76 -9.61
CA ALA A 102 5.15 16.58 -9.71
C ALA A 102 5.22 17.85 -8.84
N TRP A 103 5.82 17.76 -7.63
CA TRP A 103 6.08 18.92 -6.78
C TRP A 103 7.10 19.86 -7.41
N ALA A 104 8.19 19.34 -7.97
CA ALA A 104 9.20 20.13 -8.66
C ALA A 104 8.61 20.84 -9.88
N ALA A 105 7.86 20.13 -10.71
CA ALA A 105 7.17 20.72 -11.87
C ALA A 105 6.17 21.80 -11.43
N CYS A 106 5.36 21.52 -10.40
CA CYS A 106 4.46 22.49 -9.80
C CYS A 106 5.20 23.76 -9.36
N LEU A 107 6.26 23.61 -8.56
CA LEU A 107 7.05 24.75 -8.06
C LEU A 107 7.71 25.53 -9.20
N MET A 108 8.19 24.85 -10.24
CA MET A 108 8.73 25.49 -11.44
C MET A 108 7.66 26.31 -12.17
N PHE A 109 6.48 25.74 -12.44
CA PHE A 109 5.42 26.43 -13.17
C PHE A 109 4.82 27.59 -12.39
N TYR A 110 4.55 27.41 -11.09
CA TYR A 110 4.05 28.51 -10.25
C TYR A 110 5.13 29.56 -9.99
N GLY A 111 6.39 29.16 -9.79
CA GLY A 111 7.52 30.07 -9.63
C GLY A 111 7.72 30.92 -10.89
N TYR A 112 7.73 30.29 -12.07
CA TYR A 112 7.82 30.98 -13.34
C TYR A 112 6.65 31.95 -13.55
N ALA A 113 5.41 31.51 -13.32
CA ALA A 113 4.24 32.37 -13.43
C ALA A 113 4.30 33.55 -12.45
N GLY A 114 4.73 33.32 -11.20
CA GLY A 114 4.85 34.37 -10.19
C GLY A 114 5.92 35.41 -10.53
N ILE A 115 7.10 34.96 -10.96
CA ILE A 115 8.20 35.85 -11.37
C ILE A 115 7.77 36.69 -12.58
N ASN A 116 7.18 36.09 -13.62
CA ASN A 116 6.74 36.81 -14.80
C ASN A 116 5.56 37.74 -14.51
N TYR A 117 4.63 37.35 -13.64
CA TYR A 117 3.55 38.21 -13.17
C TYR A 117 4.11 39.46 -12.47
N TYR A 118 5.12 39.29 -11.61
CA TYR A 118 5.76 40.40 -10.90
C TYR A 118 6.47 41.36 -11.87
N PHE A 119 7.33 40.86 -12.75
CA PHE A 119 8.15 41.70 -13.62
C PHE A 119 7.42 42.24 -14.86
N THR A 120 6.32 41.62 -15.29
CA THR A 120 5.67 41.99 -16.56
C THR A 120 4.33 42.69 -16.36
N ILE A 121 3.66 42.46 -15.22
CA ILE A 121 2.32 43.03 -14.95
C ILE A 121 2.39 44.08 -13.83
N LEU A 122 3.08 43.80 -12.72
CA LEU A 122 3.19 44.75 -11.61
C LEU A 122 4.25 45.83 -11.85
N HIS A 123 5.39 45.47 -12.42
CA HIS A 123 6.50 46.38 -12.70
C HIS A 123 6.96 46.30 -14.17
N PRO A 124 6.08 46.61 -15.14
CA PRO A 124 6.44 46.56 -16.55
C PRO A 124 7.58 47.55 -16.84
N PRO A 125 8.55 47.18 -17.68
CA PRO A 125 9.56 48.13 -18.15
C PRO A 125 8.91 49.22 -19.00
N PRO A 126 9.45 50.45 -19.00
CA PRO A 126 8.79 51.64 -19.57
C PRO A 126 8.56 51.59 -21.09
N GLU A 127 9.21 50.66 -21.79
CA GLU A 127 9.17 50.50 -23.25
C GLU A 127 8.19 49.39 -23.72
N LEU A 128 7.37 48.83 -22.81
CA LEU A 128 6.54 47.66 -23.15
C LEU A 128 5.22 48.08 -23.83
N ALA A 129 4.90 47.47 -24.97
CA ALA A 129 3.63 47.73 -25.66
C ALA A 129 2.43 47.35 -24.78
N THR A 130 1.34 48.14 -24.84
CA THR A 130 0.18 48.03 -23.93
C THR A 130 -0.55 46.69 -23.99
N TRP A 131 -0.45 45.95 -25.11
CA TRP A 131 -1.05 44.62 -25.26
C TRP A 131 -0.25 43.50 -24.56
N VAL A 132 1.03 43.74 -24.26
CA VAL A 132 1.95 42.73 -23.74
C VAL A 132 1.57 42.31 -22.33
N GLY A 133 1.12 43.24 -21.48
CA GLY A 133 0.64 42.94 -20.13
C GLY A 133 -0.54 41.95 -20.11
N PRO A 134 -1.66 42.25 -20.81
CA PRO A 134 -2.79 41.32 -20.95
C PRO A 134 -2.41 39.97 -21.56
N ALA A 135 -1.55 39.95 -22.59
CA ALA A 135 -1.07 38.69 -23.19
C ALA A 135 -0.29 37.84 -22.19
N TRP A 136 0.61 38.45 -21.41
CA TRP A 136 1.35 37.75 -20.36
C TRP A 136 0.48 37.27 -19.21
N ALA A 137 -0.62 37.96 -18.90
CA ALA A 137 -1.58 37.48 -17.91
C ALA A 137 -2.20 36.15 -18.33
N VAL A 138 -2.55 36.00 -19.62
CA VAL A 138 -3.06 34.73 -20.18
C VAL A 138 -2.00 33.63 -20.10
N ILE A 139 -0.74 33.95 -20.45
CA ILE A 139 0.38 33.00 -20.37
C ILE A 139 0.60 32.54 -18.91
N CYS A 140 0.59 33.47 -17.95
CA CYS A 140 0.74 33.16 -16.53
C CYS A 140 -0.40 32.27 -16.03
N ALA A 141 -1.64 32.56 -16.42
CA ALA A 141 -2.81 31.76 -16.07
C ALA A 141 -2.72 30.34 -16.66
N ALA A 142 -2.35 30.22 -17.94
CA ALA A 142 -2.14 28.92 -18.59
C ALA A 142 -1.04 28.11 -17.88
N THR A 143 0.07 28.75 -17.54
CA THR A 143 1.20 28.13 -16.84
C THR A 143 0.79 27.64 -15.43
N ALA A 144 0.04 28.45 -14.68
CA ALA A 144 -0.52 28.05 -13.38
C ALA A 144 -1.52 26.88 -13.53
N GLY A 145 -2.29 26.85 -14.61
CA GLY A 145 -3.14 25.72 -14.99
C GLY A 145 -2.36 24.43 -15.19
N PHE A 146 -1.23 24.49 -15.91
CA PHE A 146 -0.31 23.35 -16.06
C PHE A 146 0.27 22.89 -14.72
N GLY A 147 0.70 23.81 -13.85
CA GLY A 147 1.14 23.48 -12.49
C GLY A 147 0.06 22.73 -11.68
N SER A 148 -1.18 23.23 -11.74
CA SER A 148 -2.35 22.60 -11.11
C SER A 148 -2.61 21.20 -11.64
N TYR A 149 -2.43 20.98 -12.96
CA TYR A 149 -2.59 19.68 -13.60
C TYR A 149 -1.62 18.64 -13.05
N PHE A 150 -0.35 19.00 -12.78
CA PHE A 150 0.60 18.09 -12.17
C PHE A 150 0.24 17.75 -10.71
N LEU A 151 -0.24 18.72 -9.94
CA LEU A 151 -0.74 18.47 -8.58
C LEU A 151 -1.95 17.52 -8.57
N ALA A 152 -2.90 17.73 -9.49
CA ALA A 152 -4.08 16.88 -9.67
C ALA A 152 -3.73 15.40 -9.93
N ALA A 153 -2.57 15.14 -10.55
CA ALA A 153 -2.09 13.78 -10.79
C ALA A 153 -1.80 13.03 -9.48
N VAL A 154 -1.21 13.72 -8.50
CA VAL A 154 -0.72 13.13 -7.25
C VAL A 154 -1.82 12.95 -6.19
N PHE A 155 -2.93 13.69 -6.29
CA PHE A 155 -4.02 13.57 -5.33
C PHE A 155 -4.77 12.24 -5.43
N GLY A 156 -5.18 11.73 -4.25
CA GLY A 156 -6.11 10.61 -4.12
C GLY A 156 -5.50 9.22 -4.25
N ILE A 157 -4.17 9.07 -4.22
CA ILE A 157 -3.51 7.76 -4.40
C ILE A 157 -3.62 6.90 -3.14
N VAL A 158 -4.13 5.67 -3.27
CA VAL A 158 -4.26 4.71 -2.17
C VAL A 158 -2.89 4.15 -1.79
N ARG A 159 -2.56 4.19 -0.49
CA ARG A 159 -1.36 3.57 0.10
C ARG A 159 -1.55 2.08 0.29
N SER A 160 -2.59 1.73 1.03
CA SER A 160 -2.89 0.36 1.42
C SER A 160 -4.38 0.19 1.60
N VAL A 161 -4.87 -0.99 1.25
CA VAL A 161 -6.22 -1.45 1.55
C VAL A 161 -6.10 -2.56 2.58
N ARG A 162 -6.74 -2.40 3.74
CA ARG A 162 -6.76 -3.40 4.81
C ARG A 162 -8.19 -3.86 5.07
N ALA A 163 -8.38 -5.16 5.20
CA ALA A 163 -9.59 -5.72 5.77
C ALA A 163 -9.46 -5.69 7.29
N VAL A 164 -10.31 -4.91 7.95
CA VAL A 164 -10.33 -4.78 9.40
C VAL A 164 -11.63 -5.41 9.91
N PRO A 165 -11.55 -6.43 10.79
CA PRO A 165 -12.73 -6.98 11.45
C PRO A 165 -13.46 -5.92 12.26
N THR A 166 -14.79 -5.91 12.26
CA THR A 166 -15.61 -4.89 12.94
C THR A 166 -15.31 -4.82 14.44
N ALA A 167 -14.90 -5.93 15.05
CA ALA A 167 -14.49 -6.02 16.45
C ALA A 167 -13.22 -5.22 16.80
N SER A 168 -12.34 -4.96 15.83
CA SER A 168 -11.08 -4.22 16.05
C SER A 168 -11.16 -2.74 15.69
N ILE A 169 -12.33 -2.25 15.26
CA ILE A 169 -12.54 -0.85 14.90
C ILE A 169 -13.17 -0.11 16.09
N ALA A 170 -12.56 1.00 16.51
CA ALA A 170 -13.12 1.86 17.53
C ALA A 170 -14.50 2.39 17.07
N LYS A 171 -15.51 2.26 17.93
CA LYS A 171 -16.93 2.59 17.67
C LYS A 171 -17.15 3.97 17.02
N ASN A 172 -16.26 4.93 17.27
CA ASN A 172 -16.33 6.31 16.78
C ASN A 172 -15.84 6.51 15.33
N LEU A 173 -15.19 5.50 14.71
CA LEU A 173 -14.68 5.56 13.34
C LEU A 173 -15.50 4.69 12.37
N LEU A 174 -16.54 4.02 12.86
CA LEU A 174 -17.43 3.22 12.06
C LEU A 174 -18.43 4.13 11.32
N PRO A 175 -18.64 3.93 10.01
CA PRO A 175 -19.73 4.62 9.32
C PRO A 175 -21.06 4.23 9.97
N ALA A 176 -21.99 5.18 10.15
CA ALA A 176 -23.25 5.02 10.89
C ALA A 176 -24.17 3.85 10.44
N ALA A 177 -23.86 3.23 9.29
CA ALA A 177 -24.55 2.06 8.75
C ALA A 177 -23.88 0.71 9.09
N ALA A 178 -22.76 0.69 9.81
CA ALA A 178 -21.99 -0.50 10.15
C ALA A 178 -22.55 -1.19 11.40
N ARG A 179 -23.40 -2.20 11.22
CA ARG A 179 -23.79 -3.14 12.29
C ARG A 179 -22.85 -4.34 12.27
N ALA A 180 -22.26 -4.66 13.42
CA ALA A 180 -21.33 -5.79 13.58
C ALA A 180 -21.94 -7.14 13.16
N ASP A 181 -23.27 -7.27 13.27
CA ASP A 181 -24.00 -8.49 12.94
C ASP A 181 -24.27 -8.66 11.42
N LEU A 182 -24.24 -7.57 10.65
CA LEU A 182 -24.56 -7.58 9.20
C LEU A 182 -23.31 -7.47 8.31
N THR A 183 -22.25 -6.82 8.78
CA THR A 183 -20.97 -6.73 8.07
C THR A 183 -19.81 -6.97 9.04
N PRO A 184 -19.29 -8.21 9.15
CA PRO A 184 -18.23 -8.53 10.11
C PRO A 184 -16.83 -8.04 9.68
N VAL A 185 -16.70 -7.49 8.45
CA VAL A 185 -15.46 -6.98 7.90
C VAL A 185 -15.69 -5.61 7.23
N HIS A 186 -14.84 -4.64 7.56
CA HIS A 186 -14.76 -3.36 6.87
C HIS A 186 -13.44 -3.22 6.11
N LEU A 187 -13.44 -2.43 5.04
CA LEU A 187 -12.24 -2.10 4.27
C LEU A 187 -11.74 -0.71 4.69
N GLU A 188 -10.53 -0.67 5.23
CA GLU A 188 -9.79 0.55 5.53
C GLU A 188 -8.93 0.93 4.31
N PHE A 189 -9.30 2.01 3.63
CA PHE A 189 -8.49 2.64 2.61
C PHE A 189 -7.61 3.71 3.26
N THR A 190 -6.30 3.48 3.27
CA THR A 190 -5.34 4.51 3.69
C THR A 190 -4.87 5.26 2.45
N VAL A 191 -5.14 6.56 2.36
CA VAL A 191 -4.72 7.39 1.22
C VAL A 191 -3.34 7.99 1.50
N LYS A 192 -2.43 7.94 0.52
CA LYS A 192 -1.12 8.61 0.60
C LYS A 192 -1.33 10.11 0.64
N ARG A 193 -0.78 10.76 1.65
CA ARG A 193 -0.82 12.22 1.82
C ARG A 193 0.19 12.91 0.90
N LEU A 194 -0.15 14.10 0.42
CA LEU A 194 0.78 14.95 -0.36
C LEU A 194 1.77 15.69 0.55
N LEU A 195 1.33 16.07 1.76
CA LEU A 195 2.09 16.82 2.76
C LEU A 195 2.48 15.92 3.96
N PRO A 196 3.56 16.25 4.72
CA PRO A 196 3.90 15.52 5.95
C PRO A 196 2.76 15.59 6.98
N GLY A 197 2.41 14.46 7.62
CA GLY A 197 1.39 14.36 8.68
C GLY A 197 0.52 13.10 8.63
N LYS A 198 -0.53 13.03 9.48
CA LYS A 198 -1.41 11.84 9.60
C LYS A 198 -2.12 11.52 8.27
N ALA A 199 -2.08 10.24 7.86
CA ALA A 199 -2.71 9.75 6.65
C ALA A 199 -4.24 9.69 6.80
N LYS A 200 -4.98 10.05 5.73
CA LYS A 200 -6.44 9.95 5.71
C LYS A 200 -6.84 8.47 5.61
N LYS A 201 -7.57 7.99 6.61
CA LYS A 201 -8.14 6.64 6.67
C LYS A 201 -9.63 6.74 6.36
N ILE A 202 -10.10 5.95 5.41
CA ILE A 202 -11.51 5.89 5.02
C ILE A 202 -11.97 4.45 5.26
N ILE A 203 -12.91 4.26 6.17
CA ILE A 203 -13.46 2.95 6.52
C ILE A 203 -14.78 2.79 5.77
N VAL A 204 -14.86 1.79 4.91
CA VAL A 204 -16.02 1.57 4.03
C VAL A 204 -16.45 0.10 4.10
N ALA A 205 -17.76 -0.15 4.07
CA ALA A 205 -18.28 -1.51 3.96
C ALA A 205 -17.98 -2.10 2.57
N PRO A 206 -17.67 -3.41 2.45
CA PRO A 206 -17.30 -4.04 1.18
C PRO A 206 -18.33 -3.87 0.06
N GLY A 207 -19.61 -3.76 0.40
CA GLY A 207 -20.69 -3.54 -0.58
C GLY A 207 -20.73 -2.14 -1.22
N ARG A 208 -20.09 -1.13 -0.62
CA ARG A 208 -20.01 0.25 -1.13
C ARG A 208 -18.71 0.54 -1.89
N VAL A 209 -17.88 -0.47 -2.14
CA VAL A 209 -16.66 -0.35 -2.94
C VAL A 209 -16.92 -0.88 -4.33
N THR A 210 -16.76 0.00 -5.33
CA THR A 210 -16.90 -0.35 -6.74
C THR A 210 -15.55 -0.24 -7.45
N LEU A 211 -15.14 -1.34 -8.06
CA LEU A 211 -13.96 -1.44 -8.91
C LEU A 211 -14.43 -1.44 -10.38
N PRO A 212 -13.89 -0.56 -11.25
CA PRO A 212 -14.32 -0.53 -12.65
C PRO A 212 -13.84 -1.71 -13.49
N TYR A 213 -12.82 -2.45 -13.05
CA TYR A 213 -12.22 -3.60 -13.72
C TYR A 213 -11.67 -4.56 -12.65
N SER A 214 -11.54 -5.83 -13.01
CA SER A 214 -10.89 -6.84 -12.17
C SER A 214 -9.40 -6.50 -12.05
N ILE A 215 -8.88 -6.37 -10.84
CA ILE A 215 -7.44 -6.19 -10.61
C ILE A 215 -6.69 -7.48 -10.93
N PHE A 216 -7.37 -8.62 -10.79
CA PHE A 216 -6.91 -9.92 -11.20
C PHE A 216 -6.81 -10.00 -12.73
N ALA A 217 -5.58 -9.95 -13.26
CA ALA A 217 -5.30 -10.36 -14.63
C ALA A 217 -5.38 -11.90 -14.69
N ALA A 218 -6.53 -12.42 -15.12
CA ALA A 218 -6.83 -13.84 -15.21
C ALA A 218 -6.01 -14.58 -16.28
N ALA A 219 -4.70 -14.42 -16.40
CA ALA A 219 -3.88 -15.19 -17.34
C ALA A 219 -2.35 -15.02 -17.16
N ARG A 220 -1.81 -15.15 -15.95
CA ARG A 220 -0.46 -15.71 -15.82
C ARG A 220 -0.59 -17.04 -15.10
N ALA A 221 -0.53 -18.13 -15.85
CA ALA A 221 -0.57 -19.47 -15.28
C ALA A 221 0.37 -19.54 -14.06
N PRO A 222 -0.02 -20.21 -12.96
CA PRO A 222 0.76 -20.25 -11.72
C PRO A 222 2.20 -20.77 -11.92
N ALA A 223 2.43 -21.53 -12.98
CA ALA A 223 3.75 -21.97 -13.42
C ALA A 223 4.66 -20.85 -13.95
N VAL A 224 4.11 -19.75 -14.48
CA VAL A 224 4.88 -18.60 -15.00
C VAL A 224 5.17 -17.60 -13.87
N ALA A 225 4.22 -17.38 -12.96
CA ALA A 225 4.40 -16.51 -11.81
C ALA A 225 5.47 -17.05 -10.83
N SER A 226 5.46 -18.36 -10.56
CA SER A 226 6.49 -19.03 -9.74
C SER A 226 7.87 -19.06 -10.41
N LYS A 227 7.93 -19.22 -11.73
CA LYS A 227 9.19 -19.10 -12.48
C LYS A 227 9.74 -17.67 -12.47
N GLN A 228 8.89 -16.65 -12.49
CA GLN A 228 9.33 -15.26 -12.40
C GLN A 228 9.80 -14.86 -11.01
N SER A 229 9.13 -15.31 -9.95
CA SER A 229 9.62 -15.08 -8.59
C SER A 229 10.95 -15.77 -8.36
N ALA A 230 11.12 -17.01 -8.82
CA ALA A 230 12.39 -17.74 -8.77
C ALA A 230 13.50 -17.05 -9.58
N LYS A 231 13.20 -16.51 -10.76
CA LYS A 231 14.15 -15.71 -11.56
C LYS A 231 14.56 -14.43 -10.83
N SER A 232 13.60 -13.68 -10.29
CA SER A 232 13.90 -12.45 -9.56
C SER A 232 14.75 -12.68 -8.31
N LEU A 233 14.57 -13.81 -7.62
CA LEU A 233 15.40 -14.20 -6.48
C LEU A 233 16.81 -14.61 -6.90
N ARG A 234 16.96 -15.23 -8.08
CA ARG A 234 18.28 -15.55 -8.65
C ARG A 234 19.01 -14.30 -9.09
N GLU A 235 18.32 -13.38 -9.75
CA GLU A 235 18.87 -12.09 -10.18
C GLU A 235 19.34 -11.27 -8.97
N LYS A 236 18.53 -11.19 -7.90
CA LYS A 236 18.93 -10.50 -6.66
C LYS A 236 20.15 -11.13 -5.98
N LYS A 237 20.27 -12.46 -6.02
CA LYS A 237 21.45 -13.17 -5.48
C LYS A 237 22.68 -12.93 -6.33
N ALA A 238 22.54 -12.96 -7.66
CA ALA A 238 23.62 -12.64 -8.58
C ALA A 238 24.09 -11.18 -8.45
N GLU A 239 23.16 -10.23 -8.28
CA GLU A 239 23.46 -8.84 -7.99
C GLU A 239 24.20 -8.67 -6.66
N TRP A 240 23.78 -9.41 -5.63
CA TRP A 240 24.46 -9.40 -4.33
C TRP A 240 25.88 -9.95 -4.39
N GLU A 241 26.09 -11.04 -5.13
CA GLU A 241 27.41 -11.62 -5.35
C GLU A 241 28.30 -10.71 -6.19
N TYR A 242 27.71 -10.04 -7.20
CA TYR A 242 28.41 -9.06 -8.03
C TYR A 242 28.81 -7.81 -7.22
N ASP A 243 27.93 -7.34 -6.33
CA ASP A 243 28.18 -6.19 -5.46
C ASP A 243 29.28 -6.46 -4.45
N LYS A 244 29.36 -7.68 -3.92
CA LYS A 244 30.49 -8.11 -3.09
C LYS A 244 31.82 -8.04 -3.83
N ASN A 245 31.82 -8.35 -5.12
CA ASN A 245 33.04 -8.37 -5.94
C ASN A 245 33.44 -6.99 -6.46
N HIS A 246 32.53 -6.01 -6.48
CA HIS A 246 32.74 -4.70 -7.11
C HIS A 246 32.42 -3.52 -6.18
N LEU A 247 32.81 -3.58 -4.89
CA LEU A 247 32.51 -2.56 -3.87
C LEU A 247 32.79 -1.11 -4.33
N MET A 248 33.84 -0.89 -5.12
CA MET A 248 34.25 0.45 -5.56
C MET A 248 33.35 1.05 -6.65
N THR A 249 32.59 0.23 -7.40
CA THR A 249 31.66 0.72 -8.44
C THR A 249 30.19 0.66 -8.01
N VAL A 250 29.91 0.00 -6.87
CA VAL A 250 28.60 -0.03 -6.19
C VAL A 250 27.92 1.34 -6.10
N PRO A 251 28.58 2.44 -5.64
CA PRO A 251 27.89 3.73 -5.50
C PRO A 251 27.45 4.32 -6.84
N PHE A 252 28.28 4.26 -7.88
CA PHE A 252 27.95 4.78 -9.21
C PHE A 252 26.85 3.96 -9.88
N ARG A 253 26.87 2.63 -9.70
CA ARG A 253 25.85 1.73 -10.25
C ARG A 253 24.49 1.94 -9.58
N HIS A 254 24.46 2.07 -8.25
CA HIS A 254 23.24 2.39 -7.52
C HIS A 254 22.71 3.78 -7.85
N ALA A 255 23.58 4.76 -8.12
CA ALA A 255 23.16 6.08 -8.62
C ALA A 255 22.44 5.95 -9.98
N GLY A 256 23.00 5.18 -10.93
CA GLY A 256 22.38 4.92 -12.22
C GLY A 256 21.05 4.16 -12.14
N GLN A 257 20.95 3.18 -11.24
CA GLN A 257 19.70 2.48 -10.95
C GLN A 257 18.64 3.41 -10.33
N GLY A 258 19.07 4.29 -9.42
CA GLY A 258 18.24 5.34 -8.83
C GLY A 258 17.72 6.32 -9.88
N MET A 259 18.57 6.74 -10.82
CA MET A 259 18.19 7.63 -11.92
C MET A 259 17.16 6.99 -12.86
N LYS A 260 17.33 5.71 -13.20
CA LYS A 260 16.32 4.96 -13.98
C LYS A 260 15.00 4.89 -13.23
N ALA A 261 15.01 4.56 -11.94
CA ALA A 261 13.81 4.54 -11.10
C ALA A 261 13.14 5.92 -11.01
N ALA A 262 13.93 6.99 -10.94
CA ALA A 262 13.44 8.37 -10.97
C ALA A 262 12.78 8.70 -12.32
N TRP A 263 13.42 8.34 -13.43
CA TRP A 263 12.90 8.55 -14.78
C TRP A 263 11.58 7.81 -15.01
N TYR A 264 11.48 6.54 -14.60
CA TYR A 264 10.21 5.80 -14.64
C TYR A 264 9.14 6.47 -13.77
N GLY A 265 9.52 6.99 -12.60
CA GLY A 265 8.62 7.79 -11.76
C GLY A 265 8.11 9.06 -12.45
N ILE A 266 8.97 9.75 -13.20
CA ILE A 266 8.65 10.96 -13.98
C ILE A 266 7.73 10.63 -15.16
N GLN A 267 8.11 9.66 -15.99
CA GLN A 267 7.28 9.21 -17.12
C GLN A 267 5.90 8.77 -16.65
N ARG A 268 5.83 8.14 -15.48
CA ARG A 268 4.58 7.73 -14.87
C ARG A 268 3.75 8.90 -14.34
N ALA A 269 4.39 9.94 -13.79
CA ALA A 269 3.72 11.19 -13.42
C ALA A 269 3.07 11.86 -14.64
N LEU A 270 3.79 11.88 -15.77
CA LEU A 270 3.36 12.49 -17.02
C LEU A 270 2.22 11.71 -17.68
N THR A 271 2.41 10.41 -17.89
CA THR A 271 1.44 9.55 -18.58
C THR A 271 0.22 9.19 -17.74
N ARG A 272 0.30 9.39 -16.41
CA ARG A 272 -0.73 8.96 -15.43
C ARG A 272 -1.13 7.49 -15.60
N SER A 273 -0.22 6.69 -16.14
CA SER A 273 -0.45 5.30 -16.48
C SER A 273 -0.41 4.39 -15.25
N GLY A 274 -1.24 3.35 -15.27
CA GLY A 274 -1.30 2.34 -14.20
C GLY A 274 -2.09 2.74 -12.96
N PHE A 275 -2.80 3.87 -12.98
CA PHE A 275 -3.76 4.21 -11.94
C PHE A 275 -5.16 3.87 -12.39
N VAL A 276 -5.95 3.32 -11.48
CA VAL A 276 -7.39 3.20 -11.74
C VAL A 276 -8.23 3.77 -10.61
N LYS A 277 -9.31 4.43 -11.04
CA LYS A 277 -10.23 5.15 -10.18
C LYS A 277 -11.15 4.14 -9.48
N VAL A 278 -10.98 3.99 -8.17
CA VAL A 278 -11.82 3.18 -7.29
C VAL A 278 -12.79 4.10 -6.58
N LYS A 279 -14.07 3.75 -6.57
CA LYS A 279 -15.09 4.46 -5.80
C LYS A 279 -15.31 3.73 -4.48
N ALA A 280 -14.89 4.34 -3.38
CA ALA A 280 -15.08 3.84 -2.03
C ALA A 280 -16.08 4.75 -1.31
N GLY A 281 -17.36 4.36 -1.28
CA GLY A 281 -18.44 5.24 -0.84
C GLY A 281 -18.51 6.49 -1.71
N ASP A 282 -18.45 7.67 -1.09
CA ASP A 282 -18.53 8.97 -1.78
C ASP A 282 -17.17 9.49 -2.29
N SER A 283 -16.08 8.76 -1.99
CA SER A 283 -14.72 9.17 -2.36
C SER A 283 -14.21 8.45 -3.61
N ASN A 284 -13.79 9.24 -4.61
CA ASN A 284 -13.03 8.76 -5.76
C ASN A 284 -11.54 8.66 -5.39
N LEU A 285 -10.99 7.46 -5.36
CA LEU A 285 -9.60 7.16 -5.03
C LEU A 285 -8.87 6.59 -6.26
N LYS A 286 -7.55 6.69 -6.30
CA LYS A 286 -6.71 6.12 -7.37
C LYS A 286 -5.89 4.96 -6.81
N LEU A 287 -6.04 3.77 -7.38
CA LEU A 287 -5.30 2.57 -7.04
C LEU A 287 -4.21 2.31 -8.08
N ASP A 288 -2.98 2.01 -7.65
CA ASP A 288 -1.90 1.63 -8.57
C ASP A 288 -1.91 0.12 -8.85
N VAL A 289 -2.10 -0.28 -10.11
CA VAL A 289 -2.14 -1.70 -10.51
C VAL A 289 -0.78 -2.27 -10.86
N HIS A 290 0.14 -1.45 -11.39
CA HIS A 290 1.39 -1.93 -11.97
C HIS A 290 2.49 -2.15 -10.94
N SER A 291 2.55 -1.32 -9.90
CA SER A 291 3.62 -1.41 -8.89
C SER A 291 3.13 -1.82 -7.51
N GLY A 292 1.82 -2.04 -7.36
CA GLY A 292 1.25 -2.51 -6.09
C GLY A 292 1.44 -4.01 -5.89
N TRP A 293 1.67 -4.40 -4.64
CA TRP A 293 1.48 -5.77 -4.19
C TRP A 293 0.02 -5.98 -3.81
N ALA A 294 -0.57 -7.10 -4.23
CA ALA A 294 -1.92 -7.49 -3.89
C ALA A 294 -1.93 -8.92 -3.33
N LEU A 295 -2.76 -9.17 -2.34
CA LEU A 295 -2.94 -10.51 -1.76
C LEU A 295 -3.63 -11.42 -2.79
N GLU A 296 -3.02 -12.57 -3.08
CA GLU A 296 -3.47 -13.53 -4.10
C GLU A 296 -3.67 -12.87 -5.48
N ASP A 297 -2.70 -12.06 -5.92
CA ASP A 297 -2.71 -11.32 -7.19
C ASP A 297 -3.97 -10.45 -7.41
N GLY A 298 -4.63 -10.03 -6.32
CA GLY A 298 -5.84 -9.21 -6.36
C GLY A 298 -7.15 -9.99 -6.38
N ARG A 299 -7.12 -11.33 -6.41
CA ARG A 299 -8.33 -12.18 -6.42
C ARG A 299 -9.21 -11.97 -5.18
N VAL A 300 -8.58 -11.80 -4.03
CA VAL A 300 -9.28 -11.55 -2.75
C VAL A 300 -9.99 -10.20 -2.78
N LEU A 301 -9.37 -9.18 -3.39
CA LEU A 301 -9.94 -7.84 -3.47
C LEU A 301 -11.12 -7.78 -4.45
N ASP A 302 -11.01 -8.48 -5.58
CA ASP A 302 -12.06 -8.60 -6.59
C ASP A 302 -13.28 -9.38 -6.08
N GLN A 303 -13.08 -10.40 -5.24
CA GLN A 303 -14.18 -11.14 -4.61
C GLN A 303 -14.90 -10.34 -3.52
N LEU A 304 -14.20 -9.42 -2.85
CA LEU A 304 -14.78 -8.59 -1.79
C LEU A 304 -15.52 -7.37 -2.32
N CYS A 305 -15.03 -6.76 -3.39
CA CYS A 305 -15.59 -5.55 -3.99
C CYS A 305 -16.60 -5.88 -5.10
N LYS A 306 -17.50 -4.95 -5.41
CA LYS A 306 -18.37 -5.09 -6.58
C LYS A 306 -17.60 -4.64 -7.83
N VAL A 307 -17.27 -5.59 -8.72
CA VAL A 307 -16.66 -5.28 -10.02
C VAL A 307 -17.76 -4.85 -10.99
N SER A 308 -17.67 -3.63 -11.52
CA SER A 308 -18.67 -3.04 -12.43
C SER A 308 -18.26 -3.09 -13.90
N GLY A 309 -17.21 -3.84 -14.24
CA GLY A 309 -16.63 -3.86 -15.58
C GLY A 309 -17.41 -4.71 -16.59
N PRO A 310 -17.24 -4.45 -17.91
CA PRO A 310 -17.94 -5.16 -19.00
C PRO A 310 -17.64 -6.66 -19.10
N GLY A 311 -16.71 -7.20 -18.31
CA GLY A 311 -16.45 -8.63 -18.19
C GLY A 311 -17.33 -9.38 -17.19
N ALA A 312 -18.18 -8.68 -16.41
CA ALA A 312 -19.02 -9.29 -15.38
C ALA A 312 -20.38 -9.81 -15.88
N ALA A 313 -20.74 -9.56 -17.16
CA ALA A 313 -22.04 -9.92 -17.74
C ALA A 313 -22.09 -11.30 -18.44
N LYS A 314 -21.05 -12.13 -18.29
CA LYS A 314 -21.07 -13.53 -18.75
C LYS A 314 -20.66 -14.48 -17.64
N LYS A 315 -21.53 -14.67 -16.65
CA LYS A 315 -21.69 -15.92 -15.91
C LYS A 315 -23.12 -16.03 -15.42
#